data_AF-A0A3D2SVM4-F1
#
_entry.id   AF-A0A3D2SVM4-F1
#
_cell.length_a   1.000
_cell.length_b   1.000
_cell.length_c   1.000
_cell.angle_alpha   90.00
_cell.angle_beta   90.00
_cell.angle_gamma   90.00
#
_symmetry.space_group_name_H-M   'P 1'
#
loop_
_entity.id
_entity.type
_entity.pdbx_description
1 polymer ?
#
loop_
_entity_poly.entity_id
_entity_poly.type
_entity_poly.pdbx_seq_one_letter_code
_entity_poly.pdbx_strand_id
1 'polypeptide(L)'
;AHDQRDFEFAKQHNLPIKPVISPNGKDLTIKDKAFVEEDGIAINSGFLNGLSVKDAKKRVIQELEKMRKGKGQITYRLRDWGISRQRYWG
;
A
#
# COMPACT_ATOMS: atom_id res chain seq x y z
N ALA A 1 3.61 4.76 -6.30
CA ALA A 1 3.96 3.63 -7.19
C ALA A 1 2.85 2.58 -7.28
N HIS A 2 2.13 2.32 -6.16
CA HIS A 2 1.02 1.34 -6.10
C HIS A 2 -0.36 1.95 -5.78
N ASP A 3 -0.44 3.20 -5.31
CA ASP A 3 -1.69 3.98 -5.23
C ASP A 3 -1.70 5.01 -6.37
N GLN A 4 -2.81 5.05 -7.12
CA GLN A 4 -3.03 5.97 -8.24
C GLN A 4 -3.07 7.43 -7.76
N ARG A 5 -3.64 7.70 -6.58
CA ARG A 5 -3.73 9.06 -6.00
C ARG A 5 -2.34 9.58 -5.61
N ASP A 6 -1.53 8.72 -5.00
CA ASP A 6 -0.16 9.07 -4.63
C ASP A 6 0.72 9.28 -5.87
N PHE A 7 0.45 8.54 -6.96
CA PHE A 7 1.17 8.72 -8.22
C PHE A 7 0.85 10.08 -8.87
N GLU A 8 -0.42 10.45 -8.93
CA GLU A 8 -0.85 11.76 -9.44
C GLU A 8 -0.29 12.90 -8.59
N PHE A 9 -0.32 12.78 -7.27
CA PHE A 9 0.27 13.74 -6.35
C PHE A 9 1.79 13.86 -6.54
N ALA A 10 2.51 12.73 -6.60
CA ALA A 10 3.95 12.73 -6.80
C ALA A 10 4.35 13.32 -8.15
N LYS A 11 3.55 13.08 -9.21
CA LYS A 11 3.76 13.66 -10.54
C LYS A 11 3.52 15.17 -10.55
N GLN A 12 2.48 15.63 -9.86
CA GLN A 12 2.17 17.06 -9.73
C GLN A 12 3.26 17.82 -8.95
N HIS A 13 3.86 17.17 -7.95
CA HIS A 13 4.86 17.78 -7.06
C HIS A 13 6.31 17.38 -7.35
N ASN A 14 6.59 16.74 -8.49
CA ASN A 14 7.93 16.25 -8.87
C ASN A 14 8.65 15.43 -7.78
N LEU A 15 7.90 14.62 -7.02
CA LEU A 15 8.45 13.79 -5.97
C LEU A 15 9.04 12.49 -6.54
N PRO A 16 10.09 11.93 -5.92
CA PRO A 16 10.73 10.71 -6.39
C PRO A 16 9.79 9.50 -6.28
N ILE A 17 9.46 8.88 -7.41
CA ILE A 17 8.63 7.66 -7.49
C ILE A 17 9.54 6.44 -7.55
N LYS A 18 9.67 5.71 -6.43
CA LYS A 18 10.44 4.45 -6.37
C LYS A 18 9.53 3.23 -6.57
N PRO A 19 9.77 2.39 -7.59
CA PRO A 19 9.07 1.12 -7.77
C PRO A 19 9.52 0.09 -6.72
N VAL A 20 8.57 -0.52 -6.01
CA VAL A 20 8.84 -1.54 -4.97
C VAL A 20 8.14 -2.88 -5.22
N ILE A 21 7.26 -2.98 -6.21
CA ILE A 21 6.65 -4.24 -6.66
C ILE A 21 6.75 -4.32 -8.17
N SER A 22 7.11 -5.50 -8.68
CA SER A 22 7.25 -5.80 -10.10
C SER A 22 6.49 -7.09 -10.47
N PRO A 23 5.73 -7.13 -11.57
CA PRO A 23 5.07 -8.34 -12.05
C PRO A 23 6.03 -9.48 -12.39
N ASN A 24 7.27 -9.16 -12.79
CA ASN A 24 8.26 -10.16 -13.26
C ASN A 24 9.57 -10.15 -12.46
N GLY A 25 9.62 -9.48 -11.30
CA GLY A 25 10.84 -9.40 -10.47
C GLY A 25 12.01 -8.63 -11.11
N LYS A 26 11.79 -7.95 -12.24
CA LYS A 26 12.78 -7.10 -12.92
C LYS A 26 12.56 -5.63 -12.54
N ASP A 27 13.64 -4.85 -12.50
CA ASP A 27 13.61 -3.40 -12.32
C ASP A 27 12.76 -2.78 -13.44
N LEU A 28 11.62 -2.22 -13.06
CA LEU A 28 10.72 -1.52 -13.96
C LEU A 28 10.84 -0.03 -13.69
N THR A 29 11.37 0.70 -14.65
CA THR A 29 11.27 2.17 -14.66
C THR A 29 9.81 2.53 -14.96
N ILE A 30 9.02 2.79 -13.91
CA ILE A 30 7.61 3.22 -14.03
C ILE A 30 7.58 4.57 -14.76
N LYS A 31 7.24 4.56 -16.06
CA LYS A 31 7.09 5.79 -16.85
C LYS A 31 5.65 6.27 -16.98
N ASP A 32 4.66 5.37 -17.13
CA ASP A 32 3.33 5.81 -17.58
C ASP A 32 2.12 5.42 -16.71
N LYS A 33 2.18 4.38 -15.86
CA LYS A 33 1.05 3.99 -14.98
C LYS A 33 1.51 3.41 -13.65
N ALA A 34 0.81 3.74 -12.57
CA ALA A 34 1.00 3.08 -11.28
C ALA A 34 0.68 1.59 -11.42
N PHE A 35 1.53 0.73 -10.86
CA PHE A 35 1.29 -0.71 -10.89
C PHE A 35 0.35 -1.05 -9.72
N VAL A 36 -0.94 -1.19 -10.00
CA VAL A 36 -1.99 -1.38 -8.98
C VAL A 36 -2.29 -2.86 -8.72
N GLU A 37 -1.65 -3.78 -9.44
CA GLU A 37 -1.95 -5.21 -9.29
C GLU A 37 -1.43 -5.77 -7.96
N GLU A 38 -2.29 -6.55 -7.29
CA GLU A 38 -2.04 -7.15 -5.98
C GLU A 38 -1.07 -8.34 -6.04
N ASP A 39 -0.84 -8.92 -7.22
CA ASP A 39 -0.09 -10.16 -7.45
C ASP A 39 1.29 -9.89 -8.08
N GLY A 40 2.10 -9.04 -7.43
CA GLY A 40 3.49 -8.80 -7.82
C GLY A 40 4.53 -9.42 -6.89
N ILE A 41 5.79 -9.35 -7.30
CA ILE A 41 6.96 -9.70 -6.50
C ILE A 41 7.57 -8.41 -5.95
N ALA A 42 7.86 -8.39 -4.65
CA ALA A 42 8.55 -7.26 -4.02
C ALA A 42 9.99 -7.13 -4.56
N ILE A 43 10.36 -5.92 -4.96
CA ILE A 43 11.69 -5.50 -5.41
C ILE A 43 12.12 -4.24 -4.64
N ASN A 44 13.41 -3.93 -4.60
CA ASN A 44 13.95 -2.72 -3.93
C ASN A 44 13.51 -2.51 -2.46
N SER A 45 13.14 -3.60 -1.77
CA SER A 45 12.57 -3.63 -0.42
C SER A 45 13.44 -4.43 0.57
N GLY A 46 14.72 -4.62 0.24
CA GLY A 46 15.72 -5.28 1.10
C GLY A 46 15.37 -6.74 1.40
N PHE A 47 15.10 -7.06 2.66
CA PHE A 47 14.80 -8.42 3.14
C PHE A 47 13.47 -9.00 2.62
N LEU A 48 12.67 -8.19 1.93
CA LEU A 48 11.40 -8.59 1.33
C LEU A 48 11.52 -8.91 -0.15
N ASN A 49 12.69 -8.67 -0.75
CA ASN A 49 12.92 -8.91 -2.17
C ASN A 49 12.67 -10.36 -2.55
N GLY A 50 11.96 -10.58 -3.66
CA GLY A 50 11.64 -11.92 -4.16
C GLY A 50 10.42 -12.58 -3.53
N LEU A 51 9.81 -11.98 -2.51
CA LEU A 51 8.57 -12.47 -1.92
C LEU A 51 7.34 -11.99 -2.72
N SER A 52 6.29 -12.82 -2.72
CA SER A 52 4.96 -12.38 -3.17
C SER A 52 4.46 -11.24 -2.28
N VAL A 53 3.62 -10.33 -2.79
CA VAL A 53 3.04 -9.24 -1.98
C VAL A 53 2.32 -9.77 -0.73
N LYS A 54 1.65 -10.92 -0.81
CA LYS A 54 0.97 -11.55 0.34
C LYS A 54 1.96 -11.98 1.43
N ASP A 55 3.05 -12.63 1.03
CA ASP A 55 4.07 -13.08 1.98
C ASP A 55 4.91 -11.92 2.51
N ALA A 56 5.20 -10.93 1.66
CA ALA A 56 5.87 -9.70 2.04
C ALA A 56 5.09 -8.93 3.12
N LYS A 57 3.76 -8.80 2.96
CA LYS A 57 2.89 -8.18 3.98
C LYS A 57 3.01 -8.89 5.34
N LYS A 58 2.92 -10.23 5.36
CA LYS A 58 3.08 -11.01 6.60
C LYS A 58 4.46 -10.81 7.23
N ARG A 59 5.51 -10.86 6.40
CA ARG A 59 6.90 -10.74 6.88
C ARG A 59 7.21 -9.36 7.43
N VAL A 60 6.70 -8.29 6.80
CA VAL A 60 6.83 -6.91 7.30
C VAL A 60 6.18 -6.76 8.67
N ILE A 61 4.96 -7.26 8.84
CA ILE A 61 4.23 -7.16 10.12
C ILE A 61 5.04 -7.86 11.23
N GLN A 62 5.54 -9.08 10.98
CA GLN A 62 6.36 -9.81 11.94
C GLN A 62 7.64 -9.05 12.33
N GLU A 63 8.34 -8.47 11.37
CA GLU A 63 9.58 -7.71 11.67
C GLU A 63 9.29 -6.39 12.40
N LEU A 64 8.22 -5.69 12.05
CA LEU A 64 7.81 -4.47 12.76
C LEU A 64 7.40 -4.75 14.21
N GLU A 65 6.74 -5.88 14.46
CA GLU A 65 6.38 -6.33 15.81
C GLU A 65 7.62 -6.71 16.62
N LYS A 66 8.57 -7.45 16.05
CA LYS A 66 9.85 -7.77 16.69
C LYS A 66 10.63 -6.51 17.08
N MET A 67 10.66 -5.52 16.18
CA MET A 67 11.35 -4.25 16.42
C MET A 67 10.56 -3.31 17.35
N ARG A 68 9.35 -3.70 17.80
CA ARG A 68 8.43 -2.86 18.58
C ARG A 68 8.13 -1.50 17.93
N LYS A 69 8.20 -1.44 16.60
CA LYS A 69 7.94 -0.24 15.78
C LYS A 69 6.56 -0.24 15.13
N GLY A 70 5.77 -1.29 15.35
CA GLY A 70 4.40 -1.39 14.85
C GLY A 70 3.72 -2.66 15.35
N LYS A 71 2.43 -2.79 15.02
CA LYS A 71 1.61 -3.98 15.26
C LYS A 71 0.65 -4.18 14.09
N GLY A 72 0.28 -5.43 13.81
CA GLY A 72 -0.79 -5.72 12.86
C GLY A 72 -2.11 -5.11 13.32
N GLN A 73 -2.81 -4.42 12.42
CA GLN A 73 -4.14 -3.89 12.68
C GLN A 73 -5.10 -4.29 11.56
N ILE A 74 -6.27 -4.79 11.94
CA ILE A 74 -7.36 -5.09 11.01
C ILE A 74 -8.25 -3.84 10.94
N THR A 75 -8.43 -3.30 9.73
CA THR A 75 -9.28 -2.13 9.49
C THR A 75 -10.42 -2.50 8.56
N TYR A 76 -11.62 -2.02 8.86
CA TYR A 76 -12.80 -2.23 8.04
C TYR A 76 -13.17 -0.94 7.31
N ARG A 77 -13.70 -1.07 6.09
CA ARG A 77 -14.33 0.05 5.38
C ARG A 77 -15.72 0.39 5.93
N LEU A 78 -16.30 -0.53 6.71
CA LEU A 78 -17.56 -0.32 7.41
C LEU A 78 -17.41 0.85 8.38
N ARG A 79 -18.39 1.74 8.36
CA ARG A 79 -18.47 2.89 9.25
C ARG A 79 -19.64 2.72 10.19
N ASP A 80 -19.55 3.33 11.35
CA ASP A 80 -20.65 3.39 12.29
C ASP A 80 -21.86 4.04 11.64
N TRP A 81 -23.04 3.57 12.05
CA TRP A 81 -24.28 4.04 11.47
C TRP A 81 -24.70 5.36 12.12
N GLY A 82 -24.58 6.45 11.36
CA GLY A 82 -25.10 7.76 11.73
C GLY A 82 -26.62 7.83 11.58
N ILE A 83 -27.35 7.45 12.64
CA ILE A 83 -28.83 7.48 12.67
C ILE A 83 -29.36 8.88 13.05
N SER A 84 -28.53 9.72 13.67
CA SER A 84 -28.93 11.06 14.10
C SER A 84 -29.37 11.94 12.92
N ARG A 85 -30.44 12.72 13.12
CA ARG A 85 -30.96 13.70 12.16
C ARG A 85 -31.28 14.99 12.89
N GLN A 86 -30.95 16.12 12.27
CA GLN A 86 -31.38 17.45 12.71
C GLN A 86 -32.68 17.77 11.98
N ARG A 87 -33.79 17.19 12.46
CA ARG A 87 -35.15 17.38 11.92
C ARG A 87 -36.14 17.53 13.07
N TYR A 88 -37.18 18.34 12.88
CA TYR A 88 -38.26 18.51 13.86
C TYR A 88 -39.16 17.27 13.97
N TRP A 89 -39.33 16.52 12.88
CA TRP A 89 -40.01 15.22 12.88
C TRP A 89 -39.23 14.24 12.00
N GLY A 90 -39.09 13.01 12.51
CA GLY A 90 -38.09 11.98 12.14
C GLY A 90 -37.91 11.67 10.66
#